data_AF-A0A1I3HF37-F1
#
_entry.id   AF-A0A1I3HF37-F1
#
_cell.length_a   1.000
_cell.length_b   1.000
_cell.length_c   1.000
_cell.angle_alpha   90.00
_cell.angle_beta   90.00
_cell.angle_gamma   90.00
#
_symmetry.space_group_name_H-M   'P 1'
#
loop_
_entity.id
_entity.type
_entity.pdbx_description
1 polymer ?
#
loop_
_entity_poly.entity_id
_entity_poly.type
_entity_poly.pdbx_seq_one_letter_code
_entity_poly.pdbx_strand_id
1 'polypeptide(L)'
;MAEEQVSPANVPSSDTNEQELDPIITQPHGIQQQVKMEIVRMIHSGESPFDIIYHVAKRLEDVSGEPGYAKYVEEQIRAVYGLALEHVKPMKDELHEVEERLKRIEKSYENPAFTEEEHIRIGFAINRHKKNIERLKVMIQKAEADHADMTIVKN
;
A
#
# COMPACT_ATOMS: atom_id res chain seq x y z
N MET A 1 11.06 -81.93 -32.06
CA MET A 1 9.79 -81.22 -31.82
C MET A 1 10.14 -79.92 -31.14
N ALA A 2 9.96 -78.82 -31.86
CA ALA A 2 9.94 -77.48 -31.30
C ALA A 2 8.58 -77.28 -30.65
N GLU A 3 8.56 -76.63 -29.50
CA GLU A 3 7.47 -75.74 -29.10
C GLU A 3 8.07 -74.63 -28.23
N GLU A 4 7.87 -73.43 -28.73
CA GLU A 4 8.34 -72.14 -28.26
C GLU A 4 7.22 -71.54 -27.38
N GLN A 5 7.56 -70.44 -26.68
CA GLN A 5 6.67 -69.41 -26.12
C GLN A 5 6.22 -69.56 -24.65
N VAL A 6 6.16 -68.52 -23.83
CA VAL A 6 6.57 -67.10 -23.90
C VAL A 6 6.65 -66.64 -22.43
N SER A 7 7.67 -65.84 -22.09
CA SER A 7 7.79 -65.19 -20.78
C SER A 7 6.63 -64.22 -20.53
N PRO A 8 6.01 -64.20 -19.33
CA PRO A 8 5.08 -63.13 -19.00
C PRO A 8 5.89 -61.85 -18.80
N ALA A 9 5.44 -60.83 -19.50
CA ALA A 9 6.03 -59.51 -19.58
C ALA A 9 6.36 -58.92 -18.21
N ASN A 10 7.55 -58.35 -18.13
CA ASN A 10 7.96 -57.38 -17.13
C ASN A 10 7.00 -56.19 -17.24
N VAL A 11 5.97 -56.14 -16.40
CA VAL A 11 5.14 -54.93 -16.24
C VAL A 11 6.08 -53.88 -15.66
N PRO A 12 6.33 -52.76 -16.36
CA PRO A 12 6.99 -51.64 -15.71
C PRO A 12 5.98 -51.10 -14.71
N SER A 13 6.20 -51.38 -13.43
CA SER A 13 5.60 -50.63 -12.33
C SER A 13 5.85 -49.18 -12.68
N SER A 14 4.78 -48.44 -12.99
CA SER A 14 4.86 -47.03 -13.26
C SER A 14 5.29 -46.32 -11.98
N ASP A 15 6.60 -46.22 -11.78
CA ASP A 15 7.25 -45.21 -10.96
C ASP A 15 6.90 -43.85 -11.57
N THR A 16 5.66 -43.41 -11.33
CA THR A 16 5.28 -42.02 -11.58
C THR A 16 5.39 -41.33 -10.24
N ASN A 17 6.66 -41.14 -9.84
CA ASN A 17 7.18 -39.97 -9.14
C ASN A 17 6.09 -39.06 -8.52
N GLU A 18 5.43 -39.53 -7.46
CA GLU A 18 4.77 -38.63 -6.53
C GLU A 18 5.91 -37.92 -5.81
N GLN A 19 6.42 -36.86 -6.44
CA GLN A 19 7.25 -35.90 -5.73
C GLN A 19 6.37 -35.39 -4.60
N GLU A 20 6.64 -35.91 -3.40
CA GLU A 20 6.01 -35.48 -2.16
C GLU A 20 6.14 -33.96 -2.14
N LEU A 21 5.03 -33.27 -2.43
CA LEU A 21 5.03 -31.82 -2.53
C LEU A 21 5.54 -31.31 -1.19
N ASP A 22 6.59 -30.47 -1.23
CA ASP A 22 7.23 -29.93 -0.05
C ASP A 22 6.15 -29.51 0.96
N PRO A 23 6.18 -29.97 2.23
CA PRO A 23 5.14 -29.68 3.22
C PRO A 23 4.85 -28.18 3.38
N ILE A 24 5.76 -27.29 2.95
CA ILE A 24 5.51 -25.86 2.82
C ILE A 24 4.39 -25.54 1.82
N ILE A 25 4.34 -26.24 0.69
CA ILE A 25 3.40 -26.04 -0.43
C ILE A 25 1.99 -26.58 -0.09
N THR A 26 1.90 -27.63 0.73
CA THR A 26 0.64 -28.34 1.02
C THR A 26 -0.05 -27.89 2.31
N GLN A 27 0.59 -27.03 3.11
CA GLN A 27 -0.05 -26.42 4.28
C GLN A 27 -1.22 -25.51 3.88
N PRO A 28 -2.30 -25.43 4.68
CA PRO A 28 -3.33 -24.43 4.51
C PRO A 28 -2.70 -23.05 4.71
N HIS A 29 -2.38 -22.39 3.60
CA HIS A 29 -1.77 -21.07 3.60
C HIS A 29 -2.81 -20.06 4.07
N GLY A 30 -2.95 -19.85 5.38
CA GLY A 30 -3.99 -19.03 5.97
C GLY A 30 -3.88 -17.54 5.61
N ILE A 31 -3.47 -16.72 6.58
CA ILE A 31 -3.42 -15.27 6.41
C ILE A 31 -2.43 -14.86 5.30
N GLN A 32 -1.29 -15.54 5.18
CA GLN A 32 -0.23 -15.18 4.23
C GLN A 32 -0.66 -15.33 2.76
N GLN A 33 -1.41 -16.39 2.41
CA GLN A 33 -1.92 -16.53 1.04
C GLN A 33 -2.98 -15.49 0.72
N GLN A 34 -3.83 -15.18 1.70
CA GLN A 34 -4.83 -14.15 1.52
C GLN A 34 -4.16 -12.81 1.16
N VAL A 35 -3.10 -12.43 1.88
CA VAL A 35 -2.33 -11.20 1.56
C VAL A 35 -1.69 -11.26 0.18
N LYS A 36 -1.09 -12.40 -0.20
CA LYS A 36 -0.53 -12.56 -1.56
C LYS A 36 -1.59 -12.36 -2.64
N MET A 37 -2.78 -12.95 -2.46
CA MET A 37 -3.88 -12.83 -3.41
C MET A 37 -4.45 -11.42 -3.45
N GLU A 38 -4.55 -10.73 -2.30
CA GLU A 38 -4.95 -9.33 -2.23
C GLU A 38 -3.98 -8.43 -2.99
N ILE A 39 -2.66 -8.58 -2.79
CA ILE A 39 -1.63 -7.82 -3.52
C ILE A 39 -1.75 -8.06 -5.02
N VAL A 40 -1.83 -9.32 -5.47
CA VAL A 40 -1.96 -9.64 -6.91
C VAL A 40 -3.24 -9.03 -7.48
N ARG A 41 -4.34 -9.06 -6.73
CA ARG A 41 -5.60 -8.43 -7.15
C ARG A 41 -5.47 -6.92 -7.27
N MET A 42 -4.86 -6.25 -6.30
CA MET A 42 -4.64 -4.79 -6.33
C MET A 42 -3.77 -4.40 -7.53
N ILE A 43 -2.70 -5.15 -7.80
CA ILE A 43 -1.86 -4.95 -8.99
C ILE A 43 -2.70 -5.12 -10.26
N HIS A 44 -3.50 -6.19 -10.36
CA HIS A 44 -4.38 -6.44 -11.50
C HIS A 44 -5.38 -5.30 -11.71
N SER A 45 -5.91 -4.75 -10.62
CA SER A 45 -6.85 -3.62 -10.63
C SER A 45 -6.20 -2.27 -10.94
N GLY A 46 -4.87 -2.20 -11.05
CA GLY A 46 -4.15 -0.96 -11.32
C GLY A 46 -4.07 -0.02 -10.11
N GLU A 47 -4.16 -0.56 -8.89
CA GLU A 47 -3.98 0.23 -7.68
C GLU A 47 -2.57 0.84 -7.62
N SER A 48 -2.47 2.02 -7.01
CA SER A 48 -1.17 2.68 -6.82
C SER A 48 -0.22 1.80 -6.01
N PRO A 49 1.08 1.72 -6.35
CA PRO A 49 2.07 1.05 -5.50
C PRO A 49 2.07 1.54 -4.06
N PHE A 50 1.78 2.83 -3.82
CA PHE A 50 1.69 3.40 -2.47
C PHE A 50 0.49 2.85 -1.70
N ASP A 51 -0.65 2.66 -2.37
CA ASP A 51 -1.87 2.11 -1.77
C ASP A 51 -1.67 0.61 -1.46
N ILE A 52 -0.95 -0.12 -2.31
CA ILE A 52 -0.55 -1.52 -2.07
C ILE A 52 0.38 -1.62 -0.84
N ILE A 53 1.40 -0.77 -0.76
CA ILE A 53 2.33 -0.76 0.39
C ILE A 53 1.57 -0.47 1.69
N TYR A 54 0.68 0.52 1.68
CA TYR A 54 -0.13 0.86 2.85
C TYR A 54 -1.09 -0.27 3.24
N HIS A 55 -1.72 -0.95 2.28
CA HIS A 55 -2.56 -2.13 2.53
C HIS A 55 -1.78 -3.24 3.24
N VAL A 56 -0.57 -3.55 2.76
CA VAL A 56 0.32 -4.52 3.41
C VAL A 56 0.70 -4.07 4.82
N ALA A 57 1.02 -2.79 5.00
CA ALA A 57 1.37 -2.26 6.31
C ALA A 57 0.22 -2.39 7.32
N LYS A 58 -1.02 -2.09 6.90
CA LYS A 58 -2.22 -2.29 7.71
C LYS A 58 -2.41 -3.75 8.10
N ARG A 59 -2.18 -4.65 7.15
CA ARG A 59 -2.29 -6.08 7.42
C ARG A 59 -1.23 -6.59 8.39
N LEU A 60 -0.01 -6.05 8.32
CA LEU A 60 1.04 -6.35 9.27
C LEU A 60 0.70 -5.79 10.66
N GLU A 61 0.20 -4.56 10.76
CA GLU A 61 -0.28 -3.97 12.01
C GLU A 61 -1.34 -4.86 12.68
N ASP A 62 -2.33 -5.33 11.92
CA ASP A 62 -3.39 -6.20 12.44
C ASP A 62 -2.86 -7.55 12.95
N VAL A 63 -1.83 -8.11 12.30
CA VAL A 63 -1.29 -9.43 12.61
C VAL A 63 -0.24 -9.37 13.72
N SER A 64 0.57 -8.31 13.78
CA SER A 64 1.57 -8.10 14.83
C SER A 64 0.99 -7.52 16.11
N GLY A 65 -0.19 -6.89 16.03
CA GLY A 65 -0.81 -6.20 17.16
C GLY A 65 -0.02 -4.96 17.56
N GLU A 66 0.57 -4.25 16.60
CA GLU A 66 1.39 -3.04 16.79
C GLU A 66 0.65 -1.80 16.25
N PRO A 67 -0.24 -1.17 17.04
CA PRO A 67 -1.04 -0.05 16.58
C PRO A 67 -0.18 1.11 16.06
N GLY A 68 -0.57 1.65 14.91
CA GLY A 68 0.08 2.82 14.31
C GLY A 68 1.24 2.51 13.36
N TYR A 69 1.60 1.24 13.15
CA TYR A 69 2.62 0.88 12.14
C TYR A 69 2.20 1.32 10.73
N ALA A 70 0.96 1.09 10.33
CA ALA A 70 0.44 1.53 9.04
C ALA A 70 0.49 3.05 8.92
N LYS A 71 0.14 3.76 10.00
CA LYS A 71 0.20 5.23 10.03
C LYS A 71 1.63 5.74 9.85
N TYR A 72 2.60 5.11 10.51
CA TYR A 72 4.01 5.43 10.34
C TYR A 72 4.47 5.20 8.89
N VAL A 73 4.09 4.08 8.26
CA VAL A 73 4.41 3.81 6.85
C VAL A 73 3.81 4.87 5.93
N GLU A 74 2.56 5.27 6.15
CA GLU A 74 1.91 6.35 5.40
C GLU A 74 2.67 7.68 5.51
N GLU A 75 3.14 8.02 6.72
CA GLU A 75 3.96 9.22 6.94
C GLU A 75 5.30 9.15 6.20
N GLN A 76 5.94 7.97 6.15
CA GLN A 76 7.15 7.77 5.35
C GLN A 76 6.87 7.89 3.85
N ILE A 77 5.74 7.37 3.38
CA ILE A 77 5.33 7.49 1.98
C ILE A 77 5.19 8.96 1.59
N ARG A 78 4.55 9.77 2.43
CA ARG A 78 4.40 11.21 2.17
C ARG A 78 5.73 11.94 2.23
N ALA A 79 6.53 11.71 3.26
CA ALA A 79 7.80 12.41 3.45
C ALA A 79 8.80 12.12 2.32
N VAL A 80 8.94 10.85 1.93
CA VAL A 80 9.94 10.42 0.96
C VAL A 80 9.38 10.48 -0.46
N TYR A 81 8.35 9.68 -0.76
CA TYR A 81 7.84 9.58 -2.12
C TYR A 81 7.06 10.83 -2.52
N GLY A 82 6.31 11.44 -1.61
CA GLY A 82 5.60 12.70 -1.87
C GLY A 82 6.54 13.90 -1.92
N LEU A 83 7.11 14.30 -0.78
CA LEU A 83 7.79 15.59 -0.65
C LEU A 83 9.22 15.60 -1.21
N ALA A 84 9.98 14.51 -1.05
CA ALA A 84 11.38 14.47 -1.48
C ALA A 84 11.55 14.04 -2.94
N LEU A 85 10.75 13.06 -3.39
CA LEU A 85 10.79 12.53 -4.76
C LEU A 85 9.70 13.12 -5.67
N GLU A 86 8.86 14.02 -5.15
CA GLU A 86 7.82 14.73 -5.89
C GLU A 86 6.84 13.80 -6.64
N HIS A 87 6.54 12.60 -6.11
CA HIS A 87 5.51 11.75 -6.70
C HIS A 87 4.10 12.31 -6.46
N VAL A 88 3.33 12.37 -7.55
CA VAL A 88 2.03 13.06 -7.58
C VAL A 88 0.99 12.43 -6.64
N LYS A 89 0.83 11.11 -6.62
CA LYS A 89 -0.23 10.44 -5.83
C LYS A 89 -0.08 10.71 -4.32
N PRO A 90 1.07 10.46 -3.66
CA PRO A 90 1.24 10.77 -2.24
C PRO A 90 0.99 12.24 -1.89
N MET A 91 1.41 13.18 -2.76
CA MET A 91 1.15 14.60 -2.54
C MET A 91 -0.33 14.96 -2.69
N LYS A 92 -1.07 14.33 -3.62
CA LYS A 92 -2.53 14.52 -3.76
C LYS A 92 -3.28 13.97 -2.55
N ASP A 93 -2.87 12.83 -2.03
CA ASP A 93 -3.45 12.26 -0.81
C ASP A 93 -3.20 13.19 0.39
N GLU A 94 -1.97 13.71 0.54
CA GLU A 94 -1.66 14.70 1.58
C GLU A 94 -2.48 15.98 1.42
N LEU A 95 -2.59 16.50 0.19
CA LEU A 95 -3.40 17.69 -0.11
C LEU A 95 -4.86 17.49 0.33
N HIS A 96 -5.46 16.36 -0.03
CA HIS A 96 -6.83 16.03 0.35
C HIS A 96 -7.00 16.02 1.87
N GLU A 97 -6.11 15.35 2.61
CA GLU A 97 -6.21 15.32 4.08
C GLU A 97 -6.02 16.69 4.74
N VAL A 98 -5.09 17.50 4.22
CA VAL A 98 -4.85 18.85 4.74
C VAL A 98 -6.06 19.73 4.48
N GLU A 99 -6.71 19.61 3.32
CA GLU A 99 -7.97 20.30 3.01
C GLU A 99 -9.11 19.86 3.93
N GLU A 100 -9.27 18.55 4.18
CA GLU A 100 -10.28 18.07 5.13
C GLU A 100 -10.01 18.55 6.56
N ARG A 101 -8.74 18.54 6.97
CA ARG A 101 -8.33 19.05 8.27
C ARG A 101 -8.60 20.55 8.39
N LEU A 102 -8.32 21.32 7.35
CA LEU A 102 -8.64 22.74 7.31
C LEU A 102 -10.14 22.97 7.50
N LYS A 103 -11.01 22.24 6.77
CA LYS A 103 -12.47 22.34 6.92
C LYS A 103 -12.92 22.10 8.36
N ARG A 104 -12.34 21.10 9.05
CA ARG A 104 -12.66 20.82 10.46
C ARG A 104 -12.21 21.96 11.38
N ILE A 105 -11.03 22.52 11.15
CA ILE A 105 -10.49 23.63 11.95
C ILE A 105 -11.29 24.92 11.71
N GLU A 106 -11.67 25.21 10.47
CA GLU A 106 -12.54 26.34 10.13
C GLU A 106 -13.90 26.21 10.82
N LYS A 107 -14.50 25.01 10.83
CA LYS A 107 -15.71 24.75 11.61
C LYS A 107 -15.51 24.95 13.11
N SER A 108 -14.35 24.57 13.66
CA SER A 108 -14.02 24.84 15.06
C SER A 108 -13.89 26.33 15.35
N TYR A 109 -13.40 27.13 14.40
CA TYR A 109 -13.29 28.58 14.55
C TYR A 109 -14.65 29.27 14.71
N GLU A 110 -15.74 28.68 14.23
CA GLU A 110 -17.09 29.24 14.36
C GLU A 110 -17.74 28.99 15.73
N ASN A 111 -17.09 28.21 16.61
CA ASN A 111 -17.65 27.85 17.89
C ASN A 111 -17.70 29.06 18.86
N PRO A 112 -18.89 29.54 19.25
CA PRO A 112 -19.02 30.72 20.13
C PRO A 112 -18.60 30.45 21.58
N ALA A 113 -18.35 29.18 21.96
CA ALA A 113 -17.86 28.83 23.28
C ALA A 113 -16.35 29.09 23.46
N PHE A 114 -15.64 29.38 22.37
CA PHE A 114 -14.21 29.68 22.43
C PHE A 114 -13.96 31.14 22.81
N THR A 115 -12.87 31.34 23.54
CA THR A 115 -12.35 32.65 23.92
C THR A 115 -11.62 33.31 22.75
N GLU A 116 -11.40 34.62 22.85
CA GLU A 116 -10.62 35.38 21.86
C GLU A 116 -9.22 34.79 21.63
N GLU A 117 -8.53 34.38 22.70
CA GLU A 117 -7.21 33.74 22.57
C GLU A 117 -7.27 32.41 21.82
N GLU A 118 -8.34 31.63 22.02
CA GLU A 118 -8.56 30.38 21.30
C GLU A 118 -8.84 30.62 19.83
N HIS A 119 -9.68 31.62 19.49
CA HIS A 119 -9.88 32.03 18.10
C HIS A 119 -8.58 32.48 17.45
N ILE A 120 -7.74 33.26 18.15
CA ILE A 120 -6.42 33.66 17.64
C ILE A 120 -5.55 32.42 17.33
N ARG A 121 -5.47 31.44 18.25
CA ARG A 121 -4.70 30.21 18.04
C ARG A 121 -5.23 29.38 16.86
N ILE A 122 -6.55 29.24 16.74
CA ILE A 122 -7.19 28.54 15.63
C ILE A 122 -6.94 29.30 14.32
N GLY A 123 -6.99 30.63 14.33
CA GLY A 123 -6.67 31.48 13.18
C GLY A 123 -5.24 31.27 12.66
N PHE A 124 -4.26 31.12 13.56
CA PHE A 124 -2.90 30.73 13.15
C PHE A 124 -2.84 29.35 12.50
N ALA A 125 -3.57 28.36 13.03
CA ALA A 125 -3.64 27.04 12.44
C ALA A 125 -4.27 27.07 11.03
N ILE A 126 -5.37 27.80 10.85
CA ILE A 126 -6.02 28.02 9.54
C ILE A 126 -5.03 28.60 8.54
N ASN A 127 -4.34 29.68 8.91
CA ASN A 127 -3.36 30.32 8.03
C ASN A 127 -2.21 29.39 7.66
N ARG A 128 -1.71 28.59 8.60
CA ARG A 128 -0.67 27.58 8.35
C ARG A 128 -1.15 26.51 7.36
N HIS A 129 -2.37 26.01 7.53
CA HIS A 129 -2.94 25.00 6.63
C HIS A 129 -3.18 25.55 5.23
N LYS A 130 -3.70 26.77 5.09
CA LYS A 130 -3.85 27.45 3.79
C LYS A 130 -2.52 27.59 3.06
N LYS A 131 -1.46 28.02 3.75
CA LYS A 131 -0.11 28.09 3.17
C LYS A 131 0.41 26.73 2.72
N ASN A 132 0.15 25.67 3.50
CA ASN A 132 0.57 24.32 3.13
C ASN A 132 -0.17 23.79 1.89
N ILE A 133 -1.48 24.03 1.80
CA ILE A 133 -2.31 23.66 0.66
C ILE A 133 -1.78 24.31 -0.62
N GLU A 134 -1.50 25.61 -0.59
CA GLU A 134 -0.96 26.32 -1.76
C GLU A 134 0.42 25.80 -2.15
N ARG A 135 1.29 25.52 -1.18
CA ARG A 135 2.58 24.87 -1.44
C ARG A 135 2.40 23.52 -2.13
N LEU A 136 1.54 22.65 -1.61
CA LEU A 136 1.28 21.32 -2.17
C LEU A 136 0.73 21.40 -3.59
N LYS A 137 -0.22 22.30 -3.87
CA LYS A 137 -0.76 22.52 -5.22
C LYS A 137 0.34 22.91 -6.22
N VAL A 138 1.25 23.81 -5.84
CA VAL A 138 2.38 24.21 -6.70
C VAL A 138 3.33 23.03 -6.95
N MET A 139 3.68 22.26 -5.91
CA MET A 139 4.53 21.08 -6.06
C MET A 139 3.90 20.03 -6.97
N ILE A 140 2.60 19.76 -6.82
CA ILE A 140 1.85 18.82 -7.66
C ILE A 140 1.83 19.30 -9.12
N GLN A 141 1.52 20.57 -9.38
CA GLN A 141 1.51 21.13 -10.73
C GLN A 141 2.86 20.98 -11.42
N LYS A 142 3.95 21.26 -10.68
CA LYS A 142 5.31 21.09 -11.17
C LYS A 142 5.62 19.61 -11.48
N ALA A 143 5.33 18.71 -10.55
CA ALA A 143 5.56 17.28 -10.73
C ALA A 143 4.76 16.67 -11.89
N GLU A 144 3.53 17.13 -12.12
CA GLU A 144 2.70 16.73 -13.26
C GLU A 144 3.28 17.24 -14.59
N ALA A 145 3.85 18.45 -14.60
CA ALA A 145 4.48 19.05 -15.78
C ALA A 145 5.84 18.41 -16.12
N ASP A 146 6.60 18.01 -15.11
CA ASP A 146 7.95 17.44 -15.27
C ASP A 146 7.93 15.94 -15.65
N HIS A 147 6.74 15.32 -15.76
CA HIS A 147 6.51 13.94 -16.24
C HIS A 147 7.49 12.90 -15.67
N ALA A 148 7.50 12.72 -14.35
CA ALA A 148 8.24 11.62 -13.72
C ALA A 148 7.36 10.35 -13.68
N ASP A 149 7.19 9.70 -14.83
CA ASP A 149 6.77 8.29 -14.83
C ASP A 149 7.77 7.52 -13.96
N MET A 150 7.23 6.81 -12.96
CA MET A 150 8.00 6.03 -12.00
C MET A 150 8.67 4.86 -12.75
N THR A 151 9.87 5.10 -13.26
CA THR A 151 10.66 4.08 -13.96
C THR A 151 11.27 3.15 -12.93
N ILE A 152 10.56 2.06 -12.63
CA ILE A 152 11.09 0.97 -11.79
C ILE A 152 12.07 0.17 -12.64
N VAL A 153 13.37 0.39 -12.44
CA VAL A 153 14.41 -0.52 -12.96
C VAL A 153 14.46 -1.74 -12.05
N LYS A 154 14.14 -2.92 -12.60
CA LYS A 154 14.27 -4.19 -11.88
C LYS A 154 15.73 -4.64 -11.93
N ASN A 155 16.29 -4.99 -10.77
CA ASN A 155 17.60 -5.64 -10.65
C ASN A 155 17.50 -7.13 -10.98
#